data_AF-A0A7K2LV16-F1
#
_entry.id   AF-A0A7K2LV16-F1
#
_cell.length_a   1.000
_cell.length_b   1.000
_cell.length_c   1.000
_cell.angle_alpha   90.00
_cell.angle_beta   90.00
_cell.angle_gamma   90.00
#
_symmetry.space_group_name_H-M   'P 1'
#
loop_
_entity.id
_entity.type
_entity.pdbx_description
1 polymer ?
#
loop_
_entity_poly.entity_id
_entity_poly.type
_entity_poly.pdbx_seq_one_letter_code
_entity_poly.pdbx_strand_id
1 'polypeptide(L)'
;LVARQGVDAAGRVVYALTEAGRAELRDWYVRPARRTGPPCDERPVKLALAITASGVDVREVVDVQRRHVSEALQDYVRQRAEVLARGPECPEEVARLLVLEQRICHAEADARWLDHCAARLLRLHLTDSEESAGGGSAAHGAGGADDARPDE
;
A
#
# COMPACT_ATOMS: atom_id res chain seq x y z
N LEU A 1 23.46 -15.29 24.34
CA LEU A 1 23.60 -14.75 22.96
C LEU A 1 24.55 -13.54 22.92
N VAL A 2 24.35 -12.52 23.77
CA VAL A 2 25.32 -11.42 23.95
C VAL A 2 25.90 -11.41 25.37
N ALA A 3 27.05 -10.76 25.55
CA ALA A 3 27.67 -10.51 26.85
C ALA A 3 28.05 -9.02 26.97
N ARG A 4 27.94 -8.48 28.18
CA ARG A 4 28.41 -7.12 28.51
C ARG A 4 29.95 -7.09 28.46
N GLN A 5 30.51 -6.12 27.74
CA GLN A 5 31.96 -5.92 27.60
C GLN A 5 32.49 -4.77 28.47
N GLY A 6 31.64 -3.84 28.88
CA GLY A 6 32.05 -2.71 29.71
C GLY A 6 31.16 -1.49 29.51
N VAL A 7 31.75 -0.32 29.76
CA VAL A 7 31.14 1.00 29.56
C VAL A 7 32.10 1.83 28.69
N ASP A 8 31.58 2.50 27.67
CA ASP A 8 32.39 3.37 26.79
C ASP A 8 32.71 4.72 27.45
N ALA A 9 33.50 5.54 26.75
CA ALA A 9 33.90 6.87 27.22
C ALA A 9 32.73 7.85 27.44
N ALA A 10 31.55 7.55 26.88
CA ALA A 10 30.33 8.34 27.04
C ALA A 10 29.40 7.76 28.12
N GLY A 11 29.84 6.76 28.89
CA GLY A 11 29.02 6.13 29.94
C GLY A 11 28.02 5.10 29.44
N ARG A 12 28.07 4.69 28.16
CA ARG A 12 27.13 3.71 27.56
C ARG A 12 27.64 2.28 27.75
N VAL A 13 26.74 1.36 28.10
CA VAL A 13 27.09 -0.06 28.25
C VAL A 13 27.32 -0.68 26.87
N VAL A 14 28.47 -1.32 26.68
CA VAL A 14 28.84 -2.01 25.44
C VAL A 14 28.55 -3.49 25.55
N TYR A 15 27.94 -4.06 24.51
CA TYR A 15 27.65 -5.49 24.37
C TYR A 15 28.40 -6.07 23.18
N ALA A 16 28.85 -7.32 23.30
CA ALA A 16 29.40 -8.09 22.19
C ALA A 16 28.71 -9.45 22.06
N LEU A 17 28.72 -10.00 20.85
CA LEU A 17 28.24 -11.35 20.61
C LEU A 17 29.14 -12.37 21.33
N THR A 18 28.50 -13.32 22.01
CA THR A 18 29.16 -14.55 22.48
C THR A 18 29.39 -15.50 21.30
N GLU A 19 30.15 -16.58 21.49
CA GLU A 19 30.27 -17.61 20.44
C GLU A 19 28.91 -18.22 20.09
N ALA A 20 28.08 -18.51 21.10
CA ALA A 20 26.70 -18.95 20.89
C ALA A 20 25.88 -17.92 20.10
N GLY A 21 26.12 -16.62 20.32
CA GLY A 21 25.48 -15.54 19.55
C GLY A 21 25.94 -15.49 18.09
N ARG A 22 27.24 -15.69 17.83
CA ARG A 22 27.77 -15.78 16.47
C ARG A 22 27.25 -17.02 15.74
N ALA A 23 27.13 -18.15 16.43
CA ALA A 23 26.52 -19.36 15.89
C ALA A 23 25.07 -19.12 15.48
N GLU A 24 24.23 -18.58 16.37
CA GLU A 24 22.83 -18.26 16.02
C GLU A 24 22.74 -17.25 14.87
N LEU A 25 23.63 -16.25 14.82
CA LEU A 25 23.64 -15.27 13.71
C LEU A 25 23.98 -15.93 12.37
N ARG A 26 24.94 -16.85 12.34
CA ARG A 26 25.26 -17.63 11.13
C ARG A 26 24.06 -18.44 10.66
N ASP A 27 23.39 -19.12 11.58
CA ASP A 27 22.19 -19.90 11.28
C ASP A 27 21.02 -19.01 10.81
N TRP A 28 20.92 -17.80 11.35
CA TRP A 28 19.91 -16.83 10.96
C TRP A 28 20.10 -16.34 9.51
N TYR A 29 21.33 -16.08 9.05
CA TYR A 29 21.59 -15.60 7.69
C TYR A 29 21.11 -16.56 6.60
N VAL A 30 21.14 -17.87 6.86
CA VAL A 30 20.72 -18.90 5.90
C VAL A 30 19.26 -19.31 6.07
N ARG A 31 18.62 -18.90 7.16
CA ARG A 31 17.21 -19.18 7.43
C ARG A 31 16.36 -18.28 6.52
N PRO A 32 15.49 -18.84 5.65
CA PRO A 32 14.59 -18.03 4.85
C PRO A 32 13.77 -17.10 5.73
N ALA A 33 13.65 -15.84 5.31
CA ALA A 33 12.79 -14.88 6.00
C ALA A 33 11.36 -15.42 5.99
N ARG A 34 10.84 -15.76 7.18
CA ARG A 34 9.47 -16.23 7.31
C ARG A 34 8.55 -15.07 6.99
N ARG A 35 7.70 -15.22 5.98
CA ARG A 35 6.49 -14.42 5.82
C ARG A 35 5.44 -14.92 6.82
N THR A 36 5.69 -14.77 8.12
CA THR A 36 4.56 -14.65 9.06
C THR A 36 3.80 -13.43 8.56
N GLY A 37 2.52 -13.59 8.19
CA GLY A 37 1.75 -12.61 7.40
C GLY A 37 1.97 -11.15 7.81
N PRO A 38 1.76 -10.20 6.88
CA PRO A 38 2.20 -8.82 7.07
C PRO A 38 1.78 -8.30 8.46
N PRO A 39 2.65 -7.59 9.21
CA PRO A 39 2.17 -6.75 10.30
C PRO A 39 1.13 -5.84 9.65
N CYS A 40 -0.16 -6.10 9.88
CA CYS A 40 -1.25 -5.74 8.99
C CYS A 40 -0.99 -4.44 8.22
N ASP A 41 -0.77 -4.56 6.91
CA ASP A 41 -0.62 -3.38 6.06
C ASP A 41 -1.89 -2.53 6.26
N GLU A 42 -1.73 -1.36 6.87
CA GLU A 42 -2.86 -0.56 7.33
C GLU A 42 -3.70 -0.03 6.15
N ARG A 43 -3.07 0.12 4.96
CA ARG A 43 -3.69 0.69 3.76
C ARG A 43 -4.85 -0.16 3.20
N PRO A 44 -4.70 -1.48 2.94
CA PRO A 44 -5.82 -2.35 2.59
C PRO A 44 -7.01 -2.25 3.55
N VAL A 45 -6.73 -2.26 4.86
CA VAL A 45 -7.78 -2.17 5.89
C VAL A 45 -8.46 -0.80 5.84
N LYS A 46 -7.69 0.29 5.75
CA LYS A 46 -8.21 1.65 5.59
C LYS A 46 -9.13 1.79 4.39
N LEU A 47 -8.75 1.27 3.23
CA LEU A 47 -9.58 1.33 2.03
C LEU A 47 -10.84 0.48 2.16
N ALA A 48 -10.73 -0.74 2.69
CA ALA A 48 -11.90 -1.59 2.91
C ALA A 48 -12.93 -0.94 3.84
N LEU A 49 -12.48 -0.30 4.92
CA LEU A 49 -13.34 0.43 5.84
C LEU A 49 -13.94 1.67 5.17
N ALA A 50 -13.13 2.45 4.44
CA ALA A 50 -13.59 3.65 3.74
C ALA A 50 -14.71 3.38 2.72
N ILE A 51 -14.70 2.22 2.05
CA ILE A 51 -15.75 1.81 1.10
C ILE A 51 -17.12 1.68 1.79
N THR A 52 -17.14 1.25 3.06
CA THR A 52 -18.39 0.96 3.79
C THR A 52 -18.80 2.10 4.75
N ALA A 53 -17.92 3.08 4.95
CA ALA A 53 -18.15 4.18 5.87
C ALA A 53 -19.03 5.26 5.23
N SER A 54 -20.11 5.65 5.93
CA SER A 54 -20.91 6.81 5.52
C SER A 54 -20.12 8.11 5.70
N GLY A 55 -20.18 9.00 4.71
CA GLY A 55 -19.53 10.31 4.76
C GLY A 55 -18.02 10.32 4.50
N VAL A 56 -17.41 9.18 4.12
CA VAL A 56 -16.01 9.12 3.70
C VAL A 56 -15.93 9.09 2.17
N ASP A 57 -15.21 10.02 1.57
CA ASP A 57 -14.85 9.93 0.15
C ASP A 57 -13.64 8.99 -0.03
N VAL A 58 -13.91 7.75 -0.40
CA VAL A 58 -12.88 6.74 -0.68
C VAL A 58 -11.91 7.19 -1.79
N ARG A 59 -12.32 8.03 -2.74
CA ARG A 59 -11.43 8.54 -3.79
C ARG A 59 -10.41 9.50 -3.22
N GLU A 60 -10.86 10.40 -2.34
CA GLU A 60 -9.96 11.29 -1.62
C GLU A 60 -8.93 10.49 -0.80
N VAL A 61 -9.36 9.42 -0.12
CA VAL A 61 -8.46 8.53 0.62
C VAL A 61 -7.42 7.90 -0.31
N VAL A 62 -7.82 7.39 -1.48
CA VAL A 62 -6.89 6.83 -2.47
C VAL A 62 -5.91 7.88 -2.96
N ASP A 63 -6.37 9.09 -3.28
CA ASP A 63 -5.51 10.16 -3.78
C ASP A 63 -4.49 10.65 -2.74
N VAL A 64 -4.89 10.74 -1.46
CA VAL A 64 -3.96 11.01 -0.35
C VAL A 64 -2.88 9.93 -0.29
N GLN A 65 -3.25 8.65 -0.37
CA GLN A 65 -2.28 7.55 -0.35
C GLN A 65 -1.36 7.58 -1.58
N ARG A 66 -1.88 7.91 -2.77
CA ARG A 66 -1.08 8.00 -4.00
C ARG A 66 -0.03 9.10 -3.92
N ARG A 67 -0.40 10.28 -3.39
CA ARG A 67 0.56 11.37 -3.15
C ARG A 67 1.67 10.93 -2.20
N HIS A 68 1.30 10.34 -1.07
CA HIS A 68 2.26 9.86 -0.09
C HIS A 68 3.24 8.82 -0.66
N VAL A 69 2.75 7.85 -1.44
CA VAL A 69 3.61 6.85 -2.10
C VAL A 69 4.53 7.50 -3.15
N SER A 70 4.02 8.48 -3.90
CA SER A 70 4.79 9.20 -4.92
C SER A 70 5.93 10.01 -4.30
N GLU A 71 5.66 10.73 -3.21
CA GLU A 71 6.66 11.48 -2.44
C GLU A 71 7.73 10.55 -1.88
N ALA A 72 7.32 9.44 -1.25
CA ALA A 72 8.26 8.45 -0.72
C ALA A 72 9.14 7.85 -1.81
N LEU A 73 8.58 7.52 -2.98
CA LEU A 73 9.33 6.99 -4.11
C LEU A 73 10.38 7.99 -4.61
N GLN A 74 10.00 9.26 -4.79
CA GLN A 74 10.92 10.33 -5.19
C GLN A 74 12.06 10.49 -4.18
N ASP A 75 11.75 10.45 -2.89
CA ASP A 75 12.74 10.53 -1.81
C ASP A 75 13.72 9.36 -1.82
N TYR A 76 13.24 8.13 -2.02
CA TYR A 76 14.12 6.96 -2.11
C TYR A 76 14.99 6.98 -3.36
N VAL A 77 14.44 7.37 -4.51
CA VAL A 77 15.19 7.53 -5.76
C VAL A 77 16.29 8.58 -5.61
N ARG A 78 15.98 9.72 -4.98
CA ARG A 78 16.97 10.77 -4.68
C ARG A 78 18.09 10.25 -3.78
N GLN A 79 17.75 9.61 -2.67
CA GLN A 79 18.74 9.01 -1.76
C GLN A 79 19.60 7.95 -2.44
N ARG A 80 19.01 7.12 -3.31
CA ARG A 80 19.75 6.12 -4.10
C ARG A 80 20.75 6.79 -5.03
N ALA A 81 20.32 7.84 -5.72
CA ALA A 81 21.19 8.61 -6.62
C ALA A 81 22.35 9.27 -5.87
N GLU A 82 22.12 9.81 -4.66
CA GLU A 82 23.18 10.38 -3.82
C GLU A 82 24.24 9.35 -3.42
N VAL A 83 23.83 8.13 -3.04
CA VAL A 83 24.76 7.04 -2.70
C VAL A 83 25.57 6.63 -3.93
N LEU A 84 24.91 6.46 -5.08
CA LEU A 84 25.58 6.07 -6.34
C LEU A 84 26.54 7.15 -6.85
N ALA A 85 26.20 8.43 -6.71
CA ALA A 85 27.03 9.55 -7.15
C ALA A 85 28.36 9.65 -6.38
N ARG A 86 28.38 9.21 -5.11
CA ARG A 86 29.61 9.15 -4.31
C ARG A 86 30.45 7.92 -4.63
N GLY A 87 29.85 6.89 -5.23
CA GLY A 87 30.42 5.56 -5.37
C GLY A 87 30.42 4.86 -4.01
N PRO A 88 29.75 3.70 -3.84
CA PRO A 88 29.79 2.99 -2.57
C PRO A 88 31.20 2.41 -2.36
N GLU A 89 31.96 2.97 -1.41
CA GLU A 89 33.35 2.61 -1.13
C GLU A 89 33.46 1.56 -0.01
N CYS A 90 32.40 1.39 0.80
CA CYS A 90 32.38 0.45 1.91
C CYS A 90 31.13 -0.46 1.94
N PRO A 91 31.20 -1.63 2.63
CA PRO A 91 30.08 -2.55 2.75
C PRO A 91 28.80 -1.93 3.32
N GLU A 92 28.91 -0.94 4.22
CA GLU A 92 27.78 -0.25 4.83
C GLU A 92 26.99 0.57 3.81
N GLU A 93 27.66 1.19 2.85
CA GLU A 93 27.03 1.94 1.76
C GLU A 93 26.32 1.01 0.77
N VAL A 94 26.92 -0.15 0.47
CA VAL A 94 26.27 -1.20 -0.33
C VAL A 94 25.03 -1.72 0.38
N ALA A 95 25.11 -1.99 1.69
CA ALA A 95 23.94 -2.42 2.47
C ALA A 95 22.83 -1.37 2.47
N ARG A 96 23.17 -0.09 2.60
CA ARG A 96 22.23 1.03 2.50
C ARG A 96 21.57 1.09 1.12
N LEU A 97 22.34 0.89 0.06
CA LEU A 97 21.84 0.86 -1.32
C LEU A 97 20.80 -0.26 -1.51
N LEU A 98 21.11 -1.48 -1.08
CA LEU A 98 20.19 -2.62 -1.18
C LEU A 98 18.86 -2.37 -0.43
N VAL A 99 18.93 -1.74 0.75
CA VAL A 99 17.72 -1.35 1.50
C VAL A 99 16.89 -0.31 0.75
N LEU A 100 17.53 0.68 0.13
CA LEU A 100 16.84 1.69 -0.69
C LEU A 100 16.17 1.04 -1.92
N GLU A 101 16.86 0.12 -2.59
CA GLU A 101 16.31 -0.61 -3.74
C GLU A 101 15.07 -1.42 -3.34
N GLN A 102 15.13 -2.15 -2.22
CA GLN A 102 13.97 -2.87 -1.71
C GLN A 102 12.78 -1.93 -1.41
N ARG A 103 13.04 -0.76 -0.80
CA ARG A 103 11.99 0.24 -0.52
C ARG A 103 11.36 0.80 -1.78
N ILE A 104 12.15 1.03 -2.83
CA ILE A 104 11.66 1.48 -4.13
C ILE A 104 10.75 0.42 -4.75
N CYS A 105 11.17 -0.85 -4.77
CA CYS A 105 10.34 -1.93 -5.29
C CYS A 105 9.00 -2.06 -4.53
N HIS A 106 8.99 -1.86 -3.21
CA HIS A 106 7.75 -1.85 -2.44
C HIS A 106 6.87 -0.64 -2.78
N ALA A 107 7.42 0.57 -2.86
CA ALA A 107 6.67 1.77 -3.22
C ALA A 107 6.06 1.66 -4.64
N GLU A 108 6.77 1.06 -5.60
CA GLU A 108 6.25 0.78 -6.94
C GLU A 108 5.13 -0.27 -6.94
N ALA A 109 5.22 -1.28 -6.07
CA ALA A 109 4.15 -2.25 -5.88
C ALA A 109 2.90 -1.58 -5.27
N ASP A 110 3.10 -0.70 -4.28
CA ASP A 110 2.04 0.07 -3.64
C ASP A 110 1.34 1.01 -4.64
N ALA A 111 2.11 1.73 -5.45
CA ALA A 111 1.58 2.62 -6.47
C ALA A 111 0.69 1.85 -7.47
N ARG A 112 1.20 0.73 -8.00
CA ARG A 112 0.43 -0.16 -8.90
C ARG A 112 -0.83 -0.70 -8.24
N TRP A 113 -0.77 -1.06 -6.95
CA TRP A 113 -1.94 -1.53 -6.21
C TRP A 113 -2.98 -0.41 -6.02
N LEU A 114 -2.57 0.81 -5.67
CA LEU A 114 -3.47 1.96 -5.54
C LEU A 114 -4.11 2.35 -6.87
N ASP A 115 -3.37 2.28 -7.98
CA ASP A 115 -3.94 2.49 -9.32
C ASP A 115 -5.02 1.44 -9.65
N HIS A 116 -4.79 0.16 -9.28
CA HIS A 116 -5.83 -0.86 -9.40
C HIS A 116 -7.05 -0.59 -8.51
N CYS A 117 -6.87 -0.03 -7.30
CA CYS A 117 -7.96 0.38 -6.44
C CYS A 117 -8.78 1.51 -7.07
N ALA A 118 -8.11 2.57 -7.55
CA ALA A 118 -8.77 3.69 -8.23
C ALA A 118 -9.59 3.22 -9.45
N ALA A 119 -9.04 2.32 -10.27
CA ALA A 119 -9.73 1.77 -11.43
C ALA A 119 -10.98 0.95 -11.06
N ARG A 120 -10.93 0.19 -9.95
CA ARG A 120 -12.11 -0.56 -9.47
C ARG A 120 -13.19 0.36 -8.91
N LEU A 121 -12.81 1.38 -8.14
CA LEU A 121 -13.75 2.36 -7.59
C LEU A 121 -14.47 3.13 -8.71
N LEU A 122 -13.72 3.59 -9.73
CA LEU A 122 -14.30 4.22 -10.92
C LEU A 122 -15.41 3.38 -11.57
N ARG A 123 -15.20 2.05 -11.67
CA ARG A 123 -16.18 1.13 -12.25
C ARG A 123 -17.43 0.98 -11.39
N LEU A 124 -17.30 0.89 -10.07
CA LEU A 124 -18.45 0.80 -9.16
C LEU A 124 -19.39 2.00 -9.32
N HIS A 125 -18.83 3.21 -9.39
CA HIS A 125 -19.64 4.43 -9.56
C HIS A 125 -20.35 4.54 -10.91
N LEU A 126 -19.81 3.92 -11.97
CA LEU A 126 -20.50 3.86 -13.26
C LEU A 126 -21.75 2.97 -13.16
N THR A 127 -21.67 1.85 -12.45
CA THR A 127 -22.81 0.96 -12.22
C THR A 127 -23.93 1.63 -11.40
N ASP A 128 -23.59 2.35 -10.33
CA ASP A 128 -24.57 3.10 -9.53
C ASP A 128 -25.33 4.15 -10.38
N SER A 129 -24.64 4.79 -11.33
CA SER A 129 -25.21 5.81 -12.20
C SER A 129 -26.15 5.23 -13.26
N GLU A 130 -25.83 4.04 -13.80
CA GLU A 130 -26.68 3.32 -14.77
C GLU A 130 -27.96 2.78 -14.12
N GLU A 131 -27.89 2.24 -12.90
CA GLU A 131 -29.06 1.79 -12.15
C GLU A 131 -30.01 2.95 -11.80
N SER A 132 -29.45 4.11 -11.41
CA SER A 132 -30.25 5.32 -11.18
C SER A 132 -30.91 5.86 -12.46
N ALA A 133 -30.28 5.71 -13.63
CA ALA A 133 -30.84 6.15 -14.90
C ALA A 133 -31.90 5.18 -15.47
N GLY A 134 -31.74 3.88 -15.25
CA GLY A 134 -32.67 2.83 -15.72
C GLY A 134 -33.99 2.75 -14.93
N GLY A 135 -34.03 3.21 -13.68
CA GLY A 135 -35.24 3.20 -12.84
C GLY A 135 -36.32 4.24 -13.19
N GLY A 136 -36.00 5.24 -14.02
CA GLY A 136 -36.92 6.34 -14.36
C GLY A 136 -37.87 6.08 -15.55
N SER A 137 -37.72 4.97 -16.29
CA SER A 137 -38.40 4.78 -17.58
C SER A 137 -39.66 3.90 -17.55
N ALA A 138 -40.09 3.35 -16.41
CA ALA A 138 -41.16 2.34 -16.36
C ALA A 138 -42.56 2.85 -15.89
N ALA A 139 -42.81 4.16 -15.78
CA ALA A 139 -44.06 4.69 -15.19
C ALA A 139 -44.87 5.66 -16.08
N HIS A 140 -44.79 5.57 -17.41
CA HIS A 140 -45.70 6.31 -18.30
C HIS A 140 -46.21 5.43 -19.44
N GLY A 141 -47.26 4.66 -19.19
CA GLY A 141 -47.88 3.84 -20.23
C GLY A 141 -48.98 2.90 -19.74
N ALA A 142 -50.01 3.42 -19.06
CA ALA A 142 -51.29 2.70 -18.94
C ALA A 142 -52.40 3.70 -18.59
N GLY A 143 -53.12 4.18 -19.61
CA GLY A 143 -54.27 5.05 -19.41
C GLY A 143 -55.01 5.33 -20.72
N GLY A 144 -56.01 4.50 -21.02
CA GLY A 144 -57.13 4.88 -21.87
C GLY A 144 -57.22 4.19 -23.23
N ALA A 145 -57.64 2.93 -23.24
CA ALA A 145 -58.42 2.40 -24.35
C ALA A 145 -59.56 1.58 -23.74
N ASP A 146 -60.76 2.15 -23.68
CA ASP A 146 -61.96 1.35 -23.87
C ASP A 146 -63.15 2.17 -24.39
N ASP A 147 -63.84 1.50 -25.30
CA ASP A 147 -65.23 1.61 -25.69
C ASP A 147 -65.73 2.77 -26.58
N ALA A 148 -65.87 2.45 -27.88
CA ALA A 148 -67.10 2.74 -28.63
C ALA A 148 -67.26 1.74 -29.79
N ARG A 149 -68.18 0.79 -29.59
CA ARG A 149 -68.71 -0.17 -30.58
C ARG A 149 -69.22 0.48 -31.87
N PRO A 150 -69.23 -0.25 -33.00
CA PRO A 150 -70.00 0.11 -34.18
C PRO A 150 -71.41 -0.51 -34.11
N ASP A 151 -72.41 0.18 -34.65
CA ASP A 151 -73.57 -0.44 -35.30
C ASP A 151 -74.24 0.58 -36.26
N GLU A 152 -74.51 0.07 -37.47
CA GLU A 152 -75.30 0.54 -38.63
C GLU A 152 -75.01 1.89 -39.33
#